data_AF-A0A954FFI5-F1
#
_entry.id   AF-A0A954FFI5-F1
#
_cell.length_a   1.000
_cell.length_b   1.000
_cell.length_c   1.000
_cell.angle_alpha   90.00
_cell.angle_beta   90.00
_cell.angle_gamma   90.00
#
_symmetry.space_group_name_H-M   'P 1'
#
loop_
_entity.id
_entity.type
_entity.pdbx_description
1 polymer ?
#
loop_
_entity_poly.entity_id
_entity_poly.type
_entity_poly.pdbx_seq_one_letter_code
_entity_poly.pdbx_strand_id
1 'polypeptide(L)'
;MKKRFTRGLSLSVYFALLCLCSLTAQGAEPDRNALLKQQIDQAWEVTWTRFYRPETHLFYDYLSSYEPGKELGHLPTAAEVKRQFPNPCGYSTGMEDGMILGGAMLSTIVDMYDVTGKETLKTDIDNVFQGIKLCATVHGVPGFIARAVCVEDGKSVYINSSRDQYTHCVHGLWRYYHSPLCDAETKQEIRTILSAVADRMIANVTAETNYDFLRADGKRCPLGICRMWNVRPHEAARLPMIYAAAWDVTGEEKYRKQYRHYLTPAIRQTQSMKADEHHSAYVYVQMQCSFELLHQLEQDPELKADLQGLMKRTGNKALSKISHARKALYDLDLTVPGPDWREAEKWITQGEYRNPQ
;
A
#
# COMPACT_ATOMS: atom_id res chain seq x y z
N MET A 1 28.48 -36.89 -33.98
CA MET A 1 29.84 -36.88 -33.40
C MET A 1 29.72 -36.54 -31.93
N LYS A 2 29.78 -37.54 -31.03
CA LYS A 2 30.93 -37.84 -30.14
C LYS A 2 31.32 -36.61 -29.27
N LYS A 3 30.83 -36.54 -28.01
CA LYS A 3 31.43 -37.07 -26.75
C LYS A 3 32.79 -36.41 -26.47
N ARG A 4 33.10 -35.80 -25.32
CA ARG A 4 33.19 -36.31 -23.91
C ARG A 4 34.06 -35.24 -23.17
N PHE A 5 34.02 -34.91 -21.87
CA PHE A 5 34.26 -35.64 -20.60
C PHE A 5 34.01 -34.59 -19.47
N THR A 6 33.04 -34.72 -18.57
CA THR A 6 33.16 -35.23 -17.19
C THR A 6 34.48 -34.98 -16.43
N ARG A 7 34.40 -34.25 -15.31
CA ARG A 7 34.77 -34.70 -13.95
C ARG A 7 34.35 -33.67 -12.89
N GLY A 8 33.62 -34.12 -11.88
CA GLY A 8 33.37 -33.35 -10.67
C GLY A 8 34.46 -33.58 -9.61
N LEU A 9 34.49 -32.69 -8.62
CA LEU A 9 34.83 -32.99 -7.24
C LEU A 9 34.20 -31.93 -6.33
N SER A 10 33.74 -32.36 -5.16
CA SER A 10 32.86 -31.62 -4.26
C SER A 10 33.59 -31.01 -3.06
N LEU A 11 32.85 -30.09 -2.42
CA LEU A 11 32.93 -29.62 -1.05
C LEU A 11 34.16 -28.84 -0.60
N SER A 12 33.82 -27.62 -0.14
CA SER A 12 34.53 -26.75 0.78
C SER A 12 35.34 -25.65 0.09
N VAL A 13 35.14 -24.43 0.62
CA VAL A 13 35.89 -23.21 0.32
C VAL A 13 35.42 -22.46 -0.94
N TYR A 14 34.18 -21.96 -0.93
CA TYR A 14 33.91 -20.52 -1.09
C TYR A 14 32.54 -20.24 -0.45
N PHE A 15 32.63 -20.15 0.88
CA PHE A 15 31.59 -19.77 1.83
C PHE A 15 31.17 -18.31 1.58
N ALA A 16 29.88 -18.04 1.82
CA ALA A 16 29.31 -16.76 2.26
C ALA A 16 29.47 -15.51 1.37
N LEU A 17 28.37 -15.13 0.72
CA LEU A 17 28.17 -13.77 0.21
C LEU A 17 26.73 -13.33 0.55
N LEU A 18 26.53 -12.90 1.81
CA LEU A 18 25.29 -12.45 2.49
C LEU A 18 24.66 -13.58 3.34
N CYS A 19 25.07 -13.88 4.58
CA CYS A 19 25.61 -13.06 5.65
C CYS A 19 26.82 -13.73 6.31
N LEU A 20 27.92 -13.00 6.43
CA LEU A 20 28.81 -12.87 7.60
C LEU A 20 30.15 -12.27 7.14
N CYS A 21 30.29 -10.97 7.36
CA CYS A 21 31.54 -10.25 7.63
C CYS A 21 31.11 -8.91 8.26
N SER A 22 30.43 -8.90 9.42
CA SER A 22 31.12 -8.82 10.71
C SER A 22 32.56 -9.38 10.71
N LEU A 23 33.53 -8.46 10.76
CA LEU A 23 34.98 -8.63 10.99
C LEU A 23 35.75 -9.15 9.75
N THR A 24 36.51 -8.36 8.98
CA THR A 24 37.34 -7.20 9.32
C THR A 24 37.41 -6.24 8.13
N ALA A 25 36.62 -5.19 8.19
CA ALA A 25 37.05 -3.88 7.73
C ALA A 25 36.75 -2.94 8.89
N GLN A 26 37.65 -2.91 9.87
CA GLN A 26 37.71 -1.82 10.84
C GLN A 26 38.10 -0.56 10.06
N GLY A 27 37.13 -0.01 9.31
CA GLY A 27 37.29 1.11 8.38
C GLY A 27 36.18 1.32 7.33
N ALA A 28 35.44 0.28 6.85
CA ALA A 28 34.59 0.41 5.65
C ALA A 28 33.06 0.25 5.84
N GLU A 29 32.59 -0.38 6.93
CA GLU A 29 31.15 -0.43 7.24
C GLU A 29 30.54 0.92 7.68
N PRO A 30 31.26 1.79 8.44
CA PRO A 30 30.73 3.10 8.82
C PRO A 30 30.39 3.96 7.60
N ASP A 31 31.25 3.94 6.58
CA ASP A 31 31.08 4.75 5.36
C ASP A 31 29.88 4.31 4.52
N ARG A 32 29.61 3.01 4.44
CA ARG A 32 28.43 2.48 3.72
C ARG A 32 27.13 2.85 4.43
N ASN A 33 27.08 2.71 5.76
CA ASN A 33 25.88 3.07 6.52
C ASN A 33 25.64 4.58 6.51
N ALA A 34 26.70 5.39 6.55
CA ALA A 34 26.62 6.83 6.39
C ALA A 34 26.05 7.22 5.02
N LEU A 35 26.53 6.58 3.94
CA LEU A 35 26.01 6.81 2.59
C LEU A 35 24.53 6.41 2.46
N LEU A 36 24.14 5.24 2.98
CA LEU A 36 22.74 4.80 2.97
C LEU A 36 21.85 5.77 3.74
N LYS A 37 22.33 6.26 4.90
CA LYS A 37 21.62 7.27 5.66
C LYS A 37 21.43 8.56 4.85
N GLN A 38 22.48 9.05 4.19
CA GLN A 38 22.39 10.24 3.34
C GLN A 38 21.38 10.05 2.19
N GLN A 39 21.37 8.88 1.56
CA GLN A 39 20.41 8.56 0.50
C GLN A 39 18.96 8.49 1.00
N ILE A 40 18.74 7.95 2.19
CA ILE A 40 17.43 7.93 2.86
C ILE A 40 16.99 9.35 3.19
N ASP A 41 17.89 10.17 3.77
CA ASP A 41 17.58 11.57 4.10
C ASP A 41 17.23 12.37 2.84
N GLN A 42 17.94 12.15 1.72
CA GLN A 42 17.63 12.80 0.44
C GLN A 42 16.29 12.33 -0.14
N ALA A 43 16.00 11.02 -0.09
CA ALA A 43 14.71 10.49 -0.53
C ALA A 43 13.55 11.07 0.31
N TRP A 44 13.73 11.14 1.63
CA TRP A 44 12.81 11.77 2.55
C TRP A 44 12.54 13.23 2.16
N GLU A 45 13.59 14.04 2.01
CA GLU A 45 13.48 15.45 1.62
C GLU A 45 12.72 15.61 0.29
N VAL A 46 13.07 14.83 -0.73
CA VAL A 46 12.39 14.89 -2.04
C VAL A 46 10.91 14.52 -1.93
N THR A 47 10.57 13.47 -1.18
CA THR A 47 9.18 13.06 -0.97
C THR A 47 8.35 14.18 -0.35
N TRP A 48 8.85 14.82 0.72
CA TRP A 48 8.14 15.90 1.42
C TRP A 48 8.14 17.24 0.70
N THR A 49 9.13 17.52 -0.14
CA THR A 49 9.22 18.83 -0.83
C THR A 49 8.54 18.83 -2.19
N ARG A 50 8.49 17.69 -2.89
CA ARG A 50 7.99 17.64 -4.27
C ARG A 50 6.64 16.95 -4.42
N PHE A 51 6.40 15.88 -3.66
CA PHE A 51 5.20 15.05 -3.82
C PHE A 51 4.11 15.35 -2.79
N TYR A 52 4.47 15.92 -1.64
CA TYR A 52 3.53 16.31 -0.60
C TYR A 52 2.85 17.65 -0.92
N ARG A 53 1.59 17.79 -0.50
CA ARG A 53 0.86 19.06 -0.51
C ARG A 53 0.24 19.35 0.86
N PRO A 54 0.61 20.47 1.52
CA PRO A 54 0.06 20.82 2.83
C PRO A 54 -1.44 21.15 2.78
N GLU A 55 -1.99 21.55 1.64
CA GLU A 55 -3.41 21.89 1.49
C GLU A 55 -4.34 20.69 1.74
N THR A 56 -3.87 19.49 1.43
CA THR A 56 -4.62 18.24 1.60
C THR A 56 -3.94 17.26 2.56
N HIS A 57 -2.71 17.55 2.96
CA HIS A 57 -1.80 16.66 3.68
C HIS A 57 -1.57 15.30 3.00
N LEU A 58 -1.56 15.27 1.67
CA LEU A 58 -1.40 14.05 0.88
C LEU A 58 -0.13 14.07 0.04
N PHE A 59 0.30 12.87 -0.37
CA PHE A 59 1.31 12.65 -1.39
C PHE A 59 0.62 12.28 -2.71
N TYR A 60 1.15 12.80 -3.82
CA TYR A 60 0.66 12.53 -5.17
C TYR A 60 1.70 11.75 -5.96
N ASP A 61 1.27 11.06 -7.02
CA ASP A 61 1.99 9.89 -7.55
C ASP A 61 3.28 10.21 -8.33
N TYR A 62 3.27 11.24 -9.16
CA TYR A 62 4.41 11.57 -10.03
C TYR A 62 4.59 13.08 -10.21
N LEU A 63 5.76 13.51 -10.70
CA LEU A 63 6.03 14.91 -11.01
C LEU A 63 5.86 15.14 -12.51
N SER A 64 5.20 16.23 -12.92
CA SER A 64 5.11 16.66 -14.32
C SER A 64 6.11 17.76 -14.68
N SER A 65 6.87 18.26 -13.70
CA SER A 65 7.90 19.27 -13.90
C SER A 65 8.94 19.22 -12.78
N TYR A 66 10.15 19.73 -13.04
CA TYR A 66 11.14 20.06 -12.02
C TYR A 66 11.26 21.56 -11.77
N GLU A 67 10.48 22.39 -12.47
CA GLU A 67 10.42 23.81 -12.20
C GLU A 67 9.80 24.05 -10.81
N PRO A 68 10.44 24.86 -9.93
CA PRO A 68 9.94 25.11 -8.59
C PRO A 68 8.48 25.59 -8.59
N GLY A 69 7.63 24.89 -7.84
CA GLY A 69 6.20 25.20 -7.69
C GLY A 69 5.31 24.67 -8.82
N LYS A 70 5.86 23.98 -9.82
CA LYS A 70 5.09 23.35 -10.91
C LYS A 70 5.17 21.82 -10.90
N GLU A 71 5.77 21.22 -9.86
CA GLU A 71 6.08 19.79 -9.82
C GLU A 71 4.83 18.93 -9.98
N LEU A 72 3.72 19.36 -9.39
CA LEU A 72 2.40 18.72 -9.48
C LEU A 72 1.39 19.56 -10.29
N GLY A 73 1.85 20.35 -11.26
CA GLY A 73 0.98 21.22 -12.06
C GLY A 73 -0.08 20.49 -12.89
N HIS A 74 0.11 19.20 -13.14
CA HIS A 74 -0.82 18.34 -13.88
C HIS A 74 -2.06 17.92 -13.08
N LEU A 75 -2.08 18.10 -11.74
CA LEU A 75 -3.21 17.66 -10.91
C LEU A 75 -4.54 18.22 -11.45
N PRO A 76 -5.64 17.46 -11.30
CA PRO A 76 -6.93 17.85 -11.85
C PRO A 76 -7.53 19.03 -11.08
N THR A 77 -8.19 19.92 -11.82
CA THR A 77 -8.97 21.02 -11.24
C THR A 77 -10.19 20.49 -10.48
N ALA A 78 -10.73 21.29 -9.58
CA ALA A 78 -11.96 20.95 -8.85
C ALA A 78 -13.13 20.63 -9.81
N ALA A 79 -13.22 21.34 -10.94
CA ALA A 79 -14.23 21.09 -11.95
C ALA A 79 -14.06 19.72 -12.64
N GLU A 80 -12.83 19.31 -12.93
CA GLU A 80 -12.51 18.00 -13.52
C GLU A 80 -12.79 16.85 -12.56
N VAL A 81 -12.44 17.01 -11.28
CA VAL A 81 -12.73 16.00 -10.25
C VAL A 81 -14.24 15.88 -10.03
N LYS A 82 -14.99 16.98 -9.92
CA LYS A 82 -16.46 16.95 -9.75
C LYS A 82 -17.16 16.20 -10.88
N ARG A 83 -16.69 16.36 -12.12
CA ARG A 83 -17.23 15.63 -13.29
C ARG A 83 -16.66 14.22 -13.47
N GLN A 84 -15.84 13.74 -12.53
CA GLN A 84 -15.19 12.42 -12.56
C GLN A 84 -14.34 12.18 -13.80
N PHE A 85 -13.67 13.22 -14.29
CA PHE A 85 -12.82 13.19 -15.47
C PHE A 85 -11.34 13.14 -15.07
N PRO A 86 -10.49 12.36 -15.76
CA PRO A 86 -10.78 11.57 -16.97
C PRO A 86 -11.61 10.31 -16.72
N ASN A 87 -11.56 9.78 -15.50
CA ASN A 87 -12.31 8.59 -15.10
C ASN A 87 -12.61 8.61 -13.58
N PRO A 88 -13.57 7.80 -13.11
CA PRO A 88 -13.95 7.75 -11.69
C PRO A 88 -12.88 7.23 -10.72
N CYS A 89 -11.73 6.73 -11.19
CA CYS A 89 -10.59 6.37 -10.33
C CYS A 89 -9.58 7.51 -10.17
N GLY A 90 -9.64 8.55 -11.01
CA GLY A 90 -8.55 9.51 -11.15
C GLY A 90 -7.28 8.92 -11.76
N TYR A 91 -7.38 7.80 -12.49
CA TYR A 91 -6.19 7.19 -13.10
C TYR A 91 -5.49 8.16 -14.04
N SER A 92 -4.16 8.17 -13.94
CA SER A 92 -3.23 8.99 -14.70
C SER A 92 -3.28 10.48 -14.34
N THR A 93 -3.86 10.87 -13.20
CA THR A 93 -4.00 12.30 -12.84
C THR A 93 -3.04 12.75 -11.75
N GLY A 94 -2.25 11.84 -11.19
CA GLY A 94 -1.46 12.03 -9.98
C GLY A 94 -2.25 11.76 -8.68
N MET A 95 -3.59 11.64 -8.75
CA MET A 95 -4.48 11.40 -7.60
C MET A 95 -4.78 9.91 -7.34
N GLU A 96 -4.34 9.01 -8.21
CA GLU A 96 -4.77 7.60 -8.22
C GLU A 96 -4.34 6.80 -6.98
N ASP A 97 -3.18 7.13 -6.42
CA ASP A 97 -2.48 6.29 -5.43
C ASP A 97 -2.23 7.01 -4.10
N GLY A 98 -2.83 8.18 -3.88
CA GLY A 98 -2.61 8.99 -2.68
C GLY A 98 -2.82 8.25 -1.35
N MET A 99 -3.80 7.36 -1.27
CA MET A 99 -4.09 6.58 -0.06
C MET A 99 -3.14 5.38 0.09
N ILE A 100 -2.66 4.79 -1.00
CA ILE A 100 -1.56 3.82 -0.96
C ILE A 100 -0.31 4.48 -0.37
N LEU A 101 0.05 5.66 -0.89
CA LEU A 101 1.21 6.43 -0.45
C LEU A 101 1.08 6.87 1.01
N GLY A 102 -0.08 7.43 1.40
CA GLY A 102 -0.36 7.84 2.77
C GLY A 102 -0.30 6.67 3.76
N GLY A 103 -0.95 5.55 3.45
CA GLY A 103 -0.91 4.35 4.30
C GLY A 103 0.49 3.76 4.44
N ALA A 104 1.26 3.69 3.36
CA ALA A 104 2.65 3.25 3.39
C ALA A 104 3.56 4.20 4.17
N MET A 105 3.35 5.52 4.05
CA MET A 105 4.12 6.53 4.78
C MET A 105 3.86 6.45 6.28
N LEU A 106 2.61 6.22 6.73
CA LEU A 106 2.31 5.98 8.15
C LEU A 106 3.15 4.81 8.70
N SER A 107 3.14 3.66 8.02
CA SER A 107 3.93 2.50 8.45
C SER A 107 5.43 2.81 8.48
N THR A 108 5.92 3.53 7.46
CA THR A 108 7.33 3.93 7.35
C THR A 108 7.76 4.82 8.51
N ILE A 109 6.93 5.81 8.89
CA ILE A 109 7.22 6.71 10.01
C ILE A 109 7.26 5.93 11.33
N VAL A 110 6.33 4.99 11.54
CA VAL A 110 6.33 4.13 12.73
C VAL A 110 7.64 3.32 12.79
N ASP A 111 8.02 2.65 11.70
CA ASP A 111 9.28 1.88 11.63
C ASP A 111 10.51 2.77 11.89
N MET A 112 10.53 3.98 11.30
CA MET A 112 11.60 4.95 11.51
C MET A 112 11.68 5.42 12.97
N TYR A 113 10.54 5.61 13.62
CA TYR A 113 10.51 6.01 15.03
C TYR A 113 10.99 4.89 15.95
N ASP A 114 10.57 3.65 15.71
CA ASP A 114 11.02 2.49 16.49
C ASP A 114 12.56 2.33 16.46
N VAL A 115 13.19 2.70 15.34
CA VAL A 115 14.65 2.66 15.19
C VAL A 115 15.35 3.90 15.75
N THR A 116 14.76 5.09 15.59
CA THR A 116 15.49 6.36 15.79
C THR A 116 15.04 7.18 16.99
N GLY A 117 13.81 6.99 17.48
CA GLY A 117 13.20 7.81 18.54
C GLY A 117 13.11 9.31 18.20
N LYS A 118 13.17 9.70 16.91
CA LYS A 118 13.18 11.11 16.51
C LYS A 118 11.82 11.76 16.74
N GLU A 119 11.80 12.78 17.59
CA GLU A 119 10.59 13.53 17.94
C GLU A 119 9.96 14.29 16.75
N THR A 120 10.75 14.70 15.75
CA THR A 120 10.22 15.37 14.54
C THR A 120 9.21 14.50 13.78
N LEU A 121 9.31 13.18 13.91
CA LEU A 121 8.38 12.22 13.28
C LEU A 121 6.95 12.34 13.83
N LYS A 122 6.73 12.96 14.99
CA LYS A 122 5.39 13.25 15.51
C LYS A 122 4.63 14.23 14.62
N THR A 123 5.29 15.28 14.15
CA THR A 123 4.69 16.24 13.21
C THR A 123 4.46 15.58 11.85
N ASP A 124 5.42 14.78 11.39
CA ASP A 124 5.31 14.10 10.10
C ASP A 124 4.12 13.12 10.11
N ILE A 125 3.97 12.30 11.16
CA ILE A 125 2.88 11.31 11.23
C ILE A 125 1.50 11.96 11.39
N ASP A 126 1.40 13.06 12.15
CA ASP A 126 0.15 13.83 12.26
C ASP A 126 -0.26 14.36 10.89
N ASN A 127 0.65 14.96 10.13
CA ASN A 127 0.37 15.41 8.77
C ASN A 127 -0.19 14.27 7.89
N VAL A 128 0.47 13.12 7.87
CA VAL A 128 -0.02 11.99 7.06
C VAL A 128 -1.40 11.51 7.54
N PHE A 129 -1.61 11.45 8.86
CA PHE A 129 -2.89 11.07 9.42
C PHE A 129 -4.02 12.05 9.05
N GLN A 130 -3.79 13.37 9.10
CA GLN A 130 -4.78 14.36 8.67
C GLN A 130 -5.20 14.14 7.21
N GLY A 131 -4.26 13.80 6.32
CA GLY A 131 -4.57 13.47 4.92
C GLY A 131 -5.44 12.22 4.78
N ILE A 132 -5.12 11.16 5.51
CA ILE A 132 -5.93 9.93 5.52
C ILE A 132 -7.34 10.19 6.07
N LYS A 133 -7.44 10.93 7.18
CA LYS A 133 -8.71 11.35 7.77
C LYS A 133 -9.54 12.17 6.80
N LEU A 134 -8.92 13.12 6.08
CA LEU A 134 -9.59 13.91 5.06
C LEU A 134 -10.15 13.01 3.95
N CYS A 135 -9.35 12.10 3.41
CA CYS A 135 -9.77 11.10 2.41
C CYS A 135 -10.92 10.19 2.88
N ALA A 136 -11.05 9.94 4.19
CA ALA A 136 -12.09 9.09 4.76
C ALA A 136 -13.41 9.84 5.06
N THR A 137 -13.36 11.18 5.16
CA THR A 137 -14.47 11.95 5.76
C THR A 137 -15.03 13.05 4.86
N VAL A 138 -14.21 13.66 3.99
CA VAL A 138 -14.58 14.90 3.28
C VAL A 138 -15.79 14.75 2.34
N HIS A 139 -16.01 13.54 1.83
CA HIS A 139 -17.11 13.20 0.92
C HIS A 139 -18.41 12.78 1.64
N GLY A 140 -18.38 12.60 2.97
CA GLY A 140 -19.58 12.29 3.77
C GLY A 140 -20.18 10.89 3.56
N VAL A 141 -19.41 9.92 3.05
CA VAL A 141 -19.89 8.55 2.81
C VAL A 141 -19.22 7.59 3.79
N PRO A 142 -19.89 7.15 4.87
CA PRO A 142 -19.27 6.32 5.90
C PRO A 142 -18.57 5.07 5.35
N GLY A 143 -17.33 4.86 5.81
CA GLY A 143 -16.51 3.71 5.46
C GLY A 143 -15.95 3.70 4.04
N PHE A 144 -16.29 4.69 3.20
CA PHE A 144 -15.62 4.88 1.91
C PHE A 144 -14.29 5.60 2.14
N ILE A 145 -13.24 5.12 1.48
CA ILE A 145 -11.91 5.75 1.50
C ILE A 145 -11.59 6.25 0.09
N ALA A 146 -11.54 7.57 -0.08
CA ALA A 146 -11.08 8.19 -1.32
C ALA A 146 -9.58 7.94 -1.54
N ARG A 147 -9.16 7.91 -2.81
CA ARG A 147 -7.75 7.77 -3.20
C ARG A 147 -6.94 9.00 -2.84
N ALA A 148 -7.49 10.18 -3.12
CA ALA A 148 -6.92 11.47 -2.78
C ALA A 148 -8.03 12.53 -2.79
N VAL A 149 -7.69 13.72 -2.30
CA VAL A 149 -8.56 14.91 -2.30
C VAL A 149 -7.97 15.96 -3.25
N CYS A 150 -8.83 16.64 -4.00
CA CYS A 150 -8.43 17.68 -4.93
C CYS A 150 -7.75 18.83 -4.18
N VAL A 151 -6.56 19.22 -4.64
CA VAL A 151 -5.76 20.30 -4.02
C VAL A 151 -6.46 21.65 -4.14
N GLU A 152 -7.12 21.92 -5.26
CA GLU A 152 -7.71 23.24 -5.56
C GLU A 152 -8.86 23.61 -4.60
N ASP A 153 -9.68 22.64 -4.19
CA ASP A 153 -10.86 22.92 -3.33
C ASP A 153 -10.85 22.20 -1.98
N GLY A 154 -9.87 21.33 -1.72
CA GLY A 154 -9.73 20.56 -0.49
C GLY A 154 -10.93 19.66 -0.19
N LYS A 155 -11.79 19.37 -1.18
CA LYS A 155 -13.10 18.73 -0.96
C LYS A 155 -13.46 17.65 -1.97
N SER A 156 -13.18 17.89 -3.24
CA SER A 156 -13.61 17.01 -4.32
C SER A 156 -12.78 15.73 -4.37
N VAL A 157 -13.45 14.60 -4.63
CA VAL A 157 -12.81 13.27 -4.73
C VAL A 157 -13.32 12.51 -5.96
N TYR A 158 -12.49 11.59 -6.45
CA TYR A 158 -12.93 10.56 -7.38
C TYR A 158 -13.69 9.46 -6.63
N ILE A 159 -14.84 9.03 -7.16
CA ILE A 159 -15.81 8.19 -6.43
C ILE A 159 -15.44 6.71 -6.39
N ASN A 160 -14.45 6.26 -7.15
CA ASN A 160 -14.05 4.86 -7.22
C ASN A 160 -12.69 4.64 -6.54
N SER A 161 -12.69 3.80 -5.51
CA SER A 161 -11.48 3.38 -4.81
C SER A 161 -10.99 2.02 -5.33
N SER A 162 -10.11 1.36 -4.60
CA SER A 162 -9.76 -0.04 -4.82
C SER A 162 -9.39 -0.73 -3.53
N ARG A 163 -9.49 -2.06 -3.53
CA ARG A 163 -9.02 -2.92 -2.44
C ARG A 163 -7.56 -2.66 -2.02
N ASP A 164 -6.70 -2.16 -2.92
CA ASP A 164 -5.30 -1.85 -2.64
C ASP A 164 -5.21 -0.61 -1.72
N GLN A 165 -6.03 0.42 -1.99
CA GLN A 165 -6.13 1.62 -1.14
C GLN A 165 -6.55 1.25 0.28
N TYR A 166 -7.56 0.37 0.42
CA TYR A 166 -8.01 -0.11 1.72
C TYR A 166 -6.95 -0.94 2.43
N THR A 167 -6.15 -1.70 1.68
CA THR A 167 -5.09 -2.54 2.28
C THR A 167 -4.05 -1.66 2.99
N HIS A 168 -3.54 -0.64 2.30
CA HIS A 168 -2.55 0.28 2.86
C HIS A 168 -3.14 1.22 3.91
N CYS A 169 -4.35 1.73 3.70
CA CYS A 169 -5.04 2.56 4.68
C CYS A 169 -5.21 1.84 6.01
N VAL A 170 -5.79 0.63 5.99
CA VAL A 170 -6.05 -0.14 7.20
C VAL A 170 -4.77 -0.57 7.89
N HIS A 171 -3.78 -1.06 7.13
CA HIS A 171 -2.49 -1.44 7.71
C HIS A 171 -1.76 -0.25 8.34
N GLY A 172 -1.67 0.89 7.63
CA GLY A 172 -1.02 2.10 8.13
C GLY A 172 -1.68 2.67 9.38
N LEU A 173 -3.03 2.77 9.39
CA LEU A 173 -3.77 3.23 10.57
C LEU A 173 -3.62 2.28 11.76
N TRP A 174 -3.62 0.97 11.51
CA TRP A 174 -3.44 -0.02 12.58
C TRP A 174 -2.01 0.02 13.16
N ARG A 175 -0.98 0.14 12.32
CA ARG A 175 0.41 0.34 12.76
C ARG A 175 0.55 1.62 13.58
N TYR A 176 -0.06 2.72 13.12
CA TYR A 176 -0.04 3.99 13.85
C TYR A 176 -0.75 3.87 15.21
N TYR A 177 -1.95 3.29 15.26
CA TYR A 177 -2.71 3.09 16.50
C TYR A 177 -1.92 2.37 17.60
N HIS A 178 -1.08 1.41 17.24
CA HIS A 178 -0.24 0.66 18.21
C HIS A 178 1.12 1.28 18.47
N SER A 179 1.49 2.33 17.73
CA SER A 179 2.75 3.03 17.93
C SER A 179 2.69 3.94 19.17
N PRO A 180 3.84 4.24 19.80
CA PRO A 180 3.96 5.26 20.83
C PRO A 180 3.73 6.70 20.32
N LEU A 181 3.65 6.90 19.01
CA LEU A 181 3.37 8.20 18.39
C LEU A 181 1.88 8.57 18.42
N CYS A 182 0.98 7.61 18.66
CA CYS A 182 -0.46 7.83 18.57
C CYS A 182 -1.04 8.18 19.94
N ASP A 183 -1.60 9.38 20.04
CA ASP A 183 -2.27 9.85 21.25
C ASP A 183 -3.70 9.31 21.40
N ALA A 184 -4.33 9.59 22.53
CA ALA A 184 -5.64 9.07 22.86
C ALA A 184 -6.77 9.59 21.94
N GLU A 185 -6.67 10.86 21.51
CA GLU A 185 -7.64 11.48 20.61
C GLU A 185 -7.57 10.83 19.23
N THR A 186 -6.36 10.76 18.67
CA THR A 186 -6.09 10.12 17.38
C THR A 186 -6.48 8.65 17.39
N LYS A 187 -6.23 7.92 18.48
CA LYS A 187 -6.73 6.53 18.64
C LYS A 187 -8.24 6.45 18.51
N GLN A 188 -8.97 7.41 19.06
CA GLN A 188 -10.42 7.44 18.95
C GLN A 188 -10.88 7.70 17.51
N GLU A 189 -10.19 8.58 16.79
CA GLU A 189 -10.49 8.85 15.38
C GLU A 189 -10.18 7.65 14.48
N ILE A 190 -9.06 6.96 14.72
CA ILE A 190 -8.71 5.70 14.03
C ILE A 190 -9.78 4.64 14.27
N ARG A 191 -10.29 4.49 15.50
CA ARG A 191 -11.40 3.57 15.80
C ARG A 191 -12.60 3.88 14.92
N THR A 192 -13.01 5.14 14.84
CA THR A 192 -14.15 5.57 14.02
C THR A 192 -13.94 5.28 12.53
N ILE A 193 -12.73 5.51 11.99
CA ILE A 193 -12.44 5.24 10.58
C ILE A 193 -12.47 3.72 10.31
N LEU A 194 -11.75 2.93 11.10
CA LEU A 194 -11.66 1.48 10.89
C LEU A 194 -12.98 0.76 11.12
N SER A 195 -13.77 1.18 12.11
CA SER A 195 -15.12 0.65 12.35
C SER A 195 -16.06 0.95 11.19
N ALA A 196 -16.02 2.18 10.65
CA ALA A 196 -16.84 2.55 9.50
C ALA A 196 -16.45 1.77 8.24
N VAL A 197 -15.15 1.55 8.00
CA VAL A 197 -14.67 0.70 6.90
C VAL A 197 -15.19 -0.73 7.06
N ALA A 198 -15.07 -1.33 8.25
CA ALA A 198 -15.55 -2.68 8.51
C ALA A 198 -17.08 -2.79 8.39
N ASP A 199 -17.84 -1.81 8.89
CA ASP A 199 -19.30 -1.76 8.74
C ASP A 199 -19.70 -1.67 7.26
N ARG A 200 -18.96 -0.90 6.44
CA ARG A 200 -19.16 -0.86 4.99
C ARG A 200 -18.92 -2.22 4.34
N MET A 201 -17.88 -2.95 4.76
CA MET A 201 -17.63 -4.30 4.26
C MET A 201 -18.75 -5.26 4.64
N ILE A 202 -19.24 -5.21 5.89
CA ILE A 202 -20.36 -6.04 6.36
C ILE A 202 -21.62 -5.76 5.54
N ALA A 203 -21.95 -4.49 5.32
CA ALA A 203 -23.16 -4.09 4.62
C ALA A 203 -23.15 -4.48 3.14
N ASN A 204 -21.98 -4.41 2.49
CA ASN A 204 -21.91 -4.44 1.04
C ASN A 204 -21.19 -5.64 0.45
N VAL A 205 -20.34 -6.38 1.18
CA VAL A 205 -19.59 -7.53 0.61
C VAL A 205 -20.47 -8.78 0.67
N THR A 206 -21.52 -8.81 -0.15
CA THR A 206 -22.53 -9.87 -0.22
C THR A 206 -22.66 -10.46 -1.62
N ALA A 207 -23.42 -11.54 -1.80
CA ALA A 207 -23.62 -12.12 -3.12
C ALA A 207 -24.35 -11.17 -4.08
N GLU A 208 -25.30 -10.38 -3.58
CA GLU A 208 -26.12 -9.43 -4.33
C GLU A 208 -25.29 -8.32 -4.99
N THR A 209 -24.25 -7.85 -4.31
CA THR A 209 -23.31 -6.86 -4.83
C THR A 209 -22.13 -7.48 -5.58
N ASN A 210 -22.11 -8.81 -5.71
CA ASN A 210 -20.96 -9.57 -6.21
C ASN A 210 -19.68 -9.32 -5.40
N TYR A 211 -19.85 -9.26 -4.08
CA TYR A 211 -18.82 -9.07 -3.05
C TYR A 211 -18.03 -7.77 -3.20
N ASP A 212 -18.64 -6.74 -3.77
CA ASP A 212 -18.06 -5.41 -4.01
C ASP A 212 -18.40 -4.47 -2.86
N PHE A 213 -17.42 -3.73 -2.32
CA PHE A 213 -17.69 -2.76 -1.24
C PHE A 213 -18.37 -1.46 -1.73
N LEU A 214 -18.64 -1.36 -3.04
CA LEU A 214 -19.29 -0.27 -3.75
C LEU A 214 -18.49 1.04 -3.78
N ARG A 215 -18.68 1.79 -4.86
CA ARG A 215 -18.22 3.18 -5.00
C ARG A 215 -18.93 4.11 -4.03
N ALA A 216 -18.46 5.35 -3.94
CA ALA A 216 -19.10 6.38 -3.11
C ALA A 216 -20.58 6.64 -3.52
N ASP A 217 -20.93 6.44 -4.79
CA ASP A 217 -22.30 6.55 -5.32
C ASP A 217 -23.19 5.32 -5.06
N GLY A 218 -22.70 4.33 -4.30
CA GLY A 218 -23.42 3.09 -4.00
C GLY A 218 -23.50 2.09 -5.15
N LYS A 219 -22.85 2.36 -6.30
CA LYS A 219 -22.82 1.44 -7.43
C LYS A 219 -21.57 0.55 -7.39
N ARG A 220 -21.69 -0.62 -8.01
CA ARG A 220 -20.56 -1.55 -8.17
C ARG A 220 -19.47 -0.95 -9.04
N CYS A 221 -18.23 -1.33 -8.77
CA CYS A 221 -17.10 -0.97 -9.62
C CYS A 221 -17.08 -1.85 -10.89
N PRO A 222 -17.12 -1.27 -12.10
CA PRO A 222 -17.07 -2.04 -13.35
C PRO A 222 -15.71 -2.74 -13.58
N LEU A 223 -14.64 -2.25 -12.93
CA LEU A 223 -13.31 -2.88 -13.01
C LEU A 223 -13.16 -4.11 -12.09
N GLY A 224 -14.10 -4.33 -11.17
CA GLY A 224 -13.99 -5.38 -10.16
C GLY A 224 -12.93 -5.15 -9.08
N ILE A 225 -12.22 -4.02 -9.09
CA ILE A 225 -11.17 -3.69 -8.11
C ILE A 225 -11.72 -3.34 -6.72
N CYS A 226 -13.04 -3.21 -6.56
CA CYS A 226 -13.70 -3.07 -5.25
C CYS A 226 -14.22 -4.41 -4.69
N ARG A 227 -14.05 -5.53 -5.40
CA ARG A 227 -14.42 -6.85 -4.89
C ARG A 227 -13.47 -7.30 -3.77
N MET A 228 -14.02 -7.78 -2.66
CA MET A 228 -13.27 -8.20 -1.46
C MET A 228 -13.37 -9.70 -1.15
N TRP A 229 -14.31 -10.41 -1.75
CA TRP A 229 -14.45 -11.86 -1.60
C TRP A 229 -14.62 -12.57 -2.94
N ASN A 230 -14.34 -13.87 -3.02
CA ASN A 230 -14.21 -14.60 -4.30
C ASN A 230 -13.24 -13.90 -5.27
N VAL A 231 -12.07 -13.58 -4.73
CA VAL A 231 -10.97 -12.83 -5.36
C VAL A 231 -9.84 -13.77 -5.82
N ARG A 232 -8.69 -13.26 -6.25
CA ARG A 232 -7.52 -14.10 -6.54
C ARG A 232 -6.78 -14.49 -5.25
N PRO A 233 -5.99 -15.58 -5.25
CA PRO A 233 -5.26 -16.05 -4.06
C PRO A 233 -4.42 -14.99 -3.33
N HIS A 234 -3.75 -14.09 -4.07
CA HIS A 234 -2.92 -13.03 -3.48
C HIS A 234 -3.73 -11.89 -2.84
N GLU A 235 -5.04 -11.88 -2.99
CA GLU A 235 -5.94 -10.82 -2.50
C GLU A 235 -6.78 -11.27 -1.29
N ALA A 236 -6.84 -12.59 -1.03
CA ALA A 236 -7.83 -13.20 -0.14
C ALA A 236 -7.74 -12.75 1.32
N ALA A 237 -6.55 -12.41 1.81
CA ALA A 237 -6.32 -12.05 3.21
C ALA A 237 -6.83 -10.63 3.58
N ARG A 238 -7.19 -9.80 2.60
CA ARG A 238 -7.53 -8.39 2.84
C ARG A 238 -8.83 -8.22 3.60
N LEU A 239 -9.86 -9.01 3.26
CA LEU A 239 -11.15 -8.92 3.94
C LEU A 239 -11.07 -9.30 5.44
N PRO A 240 -10.50 -10.46 5.83
CA PRO A 240 -10.32 -10.76 7.25
C PRO A 240 -9.37 -9.78 7.94
N MET A 241 -8.36 -9.22 7.25
CA MET A 241 -7.49 -8.18 7.82
C MET A 241 -8.29 -6.95 8.25
N ILE A 242 -9.23 -6.47 7.42
CA ILE A 242 -10.08 -5.31 7.74
C ILE A 242 -10.90 -5.56 9.03
N TYR A 243 -11.52 -6.74 9.12
CA TYR A 243 -12.31 -7.10 10.31
C TYR A 243 -11.44 -7.29 11.55
N ALA A 244 -10.25 -7.87 11.41
CA ALA A 244 -9.31 -8.05 12.50
C ALA A 244 -8.84 -6.68 13.04
N ALA A 245 -8.50 -5.74 12.16
CA ALA A 245 -8.11 -4.38 12.53
C ALA A 245 -9.24 -3.66 13.30
N ALA A 246 -10.47 -3.70 12.79
CA ALA A 246 -11.61 -3.08 13.44
C ALA A 246 -11.92 -3.72 14.81
N TRP A 247 -11.86 -5.06 14.91
CA TRP A 247 -12.03 -5.77 16.18
C TRP A 247 -10.97 -5.34 17.21
N ASP A 248 -9.71 -5.31 16.81
CA ASP A 248 -8.59 -5.01 17.71
C ASP A 248 -8.66 -3.59 18.29
N VAL A 249 -9.01 -2.59 17.47
CA VAL A 249 -9.09 -1.19 17.95
C VAL A 249 -10.36 -0.88 18.75
N THR A 250 -11.46 -1.61 18.52
CA THR A 250 -12.78 -1.33 19.15
C THR A 250 -13.18 -2.31 20.25
N GLY A 251 -12.69 -3.54 20.21
CA GLY A 251 -13.18 -4.66 21.02
C GLY A 251 -14.57 -5.19 20.61
N GLU A 252 -15.18 -4.69 19.53
CA GLU A 252 -16.55 -5.07 19.18
C GLU A 252 -16.63 -6.49 18.59
N GLU A 253 -17.45 -7.33 19.22
CA GLU A 253 -17.59 -8.75 18.89
C GLU A 253 -18.13 -9.01 17.47
N LYS A 254 -18.90 -8.07 16.89
CA LYS A 254 -19.39 -8.19 15.52
C LYS A 254 -18.24 -8.29 14.50
N TYR A 255 -17.16 -7.54 14.71
CA TYR A 255 -15.98 -7.58 13.85
C TYR A 255 -15.19 -8.86 14.07
N ARG A 256 -15.05 -9.31 15.32
CA ARG A 256 -14.39 -10.59 15.63
C ARG A 256 -15.07 -11.76 14.92
N LYS A 257 -16.40 -11.81 14.92
CA LYS A 257 -17.18 -12.85 14.22
C LYS A 257 -16.88 -12.88 12.73
N GLN A 258 -16.82 -11.72 12.07
CA GLN A 258 -16.50 -11.61 10.66
C GLN A 258 -15.04 -12.00 10.37
N TYR A 259 -14.10 -11.51 11.18
CA TYR A 259 -12.69 -11.91 11.12
C TYR A 259 -12.54 -13.45 11.16
N ARG A 260 -13.13 -14.09 12.18
CA ARG A 260 -13.08 -15.55 12.33
C ARG A 260 -13.78 -16.30 11.19
N HIS A 261 -14.88 -15.76 10.67
CA HIS A 261 -15.60 -16.36 9.54
C HIS A 261 -14.74 -16.44 8.27
N TYR A 262 -14.02 -15.37 7.95
CA TYR A 262 -13.28 -15.26 6.69
C TYR A 262 -11.82 -15.74 6.74
N LEU A 263 -11.19 -15.82 7.93
CA LEU A 263 -9.76 -16.09 8.03
C LEU A 263 -9.34 -17.44 7.44
N THR A 264 -9.93 -18.55 7.90
CA THR A 264 -9.52 -19.89 7.45
C THR A 264 -9.75 -20.09 5.95
N PRO A 265 -10.90 -19.69 5.36
CA PRO A 265 -11.07 -19.71 3.91
C PRO A 265 -10.04 -18.86 3.16
N ALA A 266 -9.69 -17.67 3.67
CA ALA A 266 -8.69 -16.81 3.06
C ALA A 266 -7.29 -17.45 3.06
N ILE A 267 -6.86 -18.05 4.18
CA ILE A 267 -5.59 -18.78 4.28
C ILE A 267 -5.55 -19.90 3.24
N ARG A 268 -6.60 -20.75 3.17
CA ARG A 268 -6.69 -21.85 2.19
C ARG A 268 -6.63 -21.33 0.75
N GLN A 269 -7.33 -20.25 0.47
CA GLN A 269 -7.34 -19.64 -0.85
C GLN A 269 -5.95 -19.10 -1.22
N THR A 270 -5.27 -18.40 -0.32
CA THR A 270 -3.88 -17.97 -0.55
C THR A 270 -2.93 -19.15 -0.73
N GLN A 271 -3.08 -20.23 0.05
CA GLN A 271 -2.29 -21.45 -0.10
C GLN A 271 -2.47 -22.12 -1.48
N SER A 272 -3.59 -21.88 -2.16
CA SER A 272 -3.86 -22.37 -3.52
C SER A 272 -3.10 -21.61 -4.63
N MET A 273 -2.44 -20.49 -4.29
CA MET A 273 -1.64 -19.73 -5.26
C MET A 273 -0.56 -20.61 -5.88
N LYS A 274 -0.50 -20.64 -7.22
CA LYS A 274 0.41 -21.55 -7.91
C LYS A 274 1.88 -21.11 -7.76
N ALA A 275 2.79 -22.06 -7.87
CA ALA A 275 4.22 -21.78 -7.76
C ALA A 275 4.72 -20.87 -8.90
N ASP A 276 4.23 -21.13 -10.11
CA ASP A 276 4.52 -20.40 -11.36
C ASP A 276 3.71 -19.09 -11.51
N GLU A 277 2.74 -18.83 -10.64
CA GLU A 277 2.02 -17.56 -10.64
C GLU A 277 2.98 -16.42 -10.27
N HIS A 278 3.11 -15.47 -11.21
CA HIS A 278 4.00 -14.33 -11.10
C HIS A 278 3.19 -13.04 -10.99
N HIS A 279 3.50 -12.26 -9.96
CA HIS A 279 2.99 -10.92 -9.77
C HIS A 279 4.16 -9.92 -9.70
N SER A 280 3.84 -8.63 -9.84
CA SER A 280 4.79 -7.56 -9.56
C SER A 280 5.20 -7.59 -8.09
N ALA A 281 6.38 -7.03 -7.77
CA ALA A 281 6.88 -6.99 -6.40
C ALA A 281 5.89 -6.30 -5.44
N TYR A 282 5.18 -5.29 -5.93
CA TYR A 282 4.15 -4.55 -5.20
C TYR A 282 3.01 -5.43 -4.66
N VAL A 283 2.56 -6.43 -5.42
CA VAL A 283 1.51 -7.37 -4.95
C VAL A 283 1.95 -8.12 -3.69
N TYR A 284 3.22 -8.51 -3.62
CA TYR A 284 3.76 -9.21 -2.45
C TYR A 284 3.87 -8.30 -1.22
N VAL A 285 4.09 -6.98 -1.40
CA VAL A 285 4.05 -6.01 -0.29
C VAL A 285 2.64 -5.96 0.32
N GLN A 286 1.61 -5.86 -0.51
CA GLN A 286 0.21 -5.83 -0.05
C GLN A 286 -0.18 -7.12 0.70
N MET A 287 0.31 -8.27 0.23
CA MET A 287 0.15 -9.55 0.93
C MET A 287 0.81 -9.50 2.32
N GLN A 288 2.04 -8.98 2.43
CA GLN A 288 2.71 -8.85 3.73
C GLN A 288 1.95 -7.93 4.69
N CYS A 289 1.42 -6.80 4.23
CA CYS A 289 0.57 -5.93 5.06
C CYS A 289 -0.60 -6.70 5.67
N SER A 290 -1.27 -7.53 4.87
CA SER A 290 -2.39 -8.35 5.34
C SER A 290 -1.96 -9.43 6.33
N PHE A 291 -0.86 -10.15 6.04
CA PHE A 291 -0.41 -11.22 6.91
C PHE A 291 0.20 -10.72 8.20
N GLU A 292 0.94 -9.61 8.21
CA GLU A 292 1.55 -9.05 9.41
C GLU A 292 0.48 -8.77 10.47
N LEU A 293 -0.57 -8.04 10.10
CA LEU A 293 -1.66 -7.71 11.00
C LEU A 293 -2.38 -8.97 11.50
N LEU A 294 -2.77 -9.86 10.58
CA LEU A 294 -3.44 -11.11 10.92
C LEU A 294 -2.59 -12.00 11.84
N HIS A 295 -1.30 -12.10 11.57
CA HIS A 295 -0.35 -12.90 12.35
C HIS A 295 -0.15 -12.33 13.76
N GLN A 296 -0.05 -11.01 13.89
CA GLN A 296 0.11 -10.38 15.20
C GLN A 296 -1.09 -10.66 16.11
N LEU A 297 -2.31 -10.57 15.56
CA LEU A 297 -3.55 -10.74 16.33
C LEU A 297 -3.95 -12.20 16.57
N GLU A 298 -3.56 -13.12 15.68
CA GLU A 298 -3.95 -14.53 15.80
C GLU A 298 -3.40 -15.19 17.09
N GLN A 299 -4.27 -15.93 17.77
CA GLN A 299 -3.99 -16.65 19.02
C GLN A 299 -3.99 -18.17 18.83
N ASP A 300 -4.68 -18.68 17.82
CA ASP A 300 -4.63 -20.10 17.44
C ASP A 300 -3.23 -20.44 16.91
N PRO A 301 -2.48 -21.37 17.55
CA PRO A 301 -1.10 -21.66 17.17
C PRO A 301 -0.96 -22.21 15.75
N GLU A 302 -1.92 -22.98 15.26
CA GLU A 302 -1.87 -23.59 13.93
C GLU A 302 -2.09 -22.52 12.85
N LEU A 303 -3.13 -21.70 13.01
CA LEU A 303 -3.41 -20.60 12.08
C LEU A 303 -2.30 -19.54 12.09
N LYS A 304 -1.71 -19.27 13.26
CA LYS A 304 -0.57 -18.35 13.37
C LYS A 304 0.65 -18.91 12.63
N ALA A 305 0.94 -20.20 12.77
CA ALA A 305 2.02 -20.85 12.03
C ALA A 305 1.77 -20.85 10.51
N ASP A 306 0.52 -21.05 10.07
CA ASP A 306 0.13 -20.95 8.66
C ASP A 306 0.39 -19.54 8.09
N LEU A 307 -0.02 -18.50 8.81
CA LEU A 307 0.23 -17.10 8.44
C LEU A 307 1.73 -16.80 8.38
N GLN A 308 2.51 -17.25 9.37
CA GLN A 308 3.97 -17.11 9.35
C GLN A 308 4.60 -17.81 8.13
N GLY A 309 4.13 -19.01 7.79
CA GLY A 309 4.55 -19.74 6.60
C GLY A 309 4.20 -19.00 5.30
N LEU A 310 3.04 -18.34 5.24
CA LEU A 310 2.64 -17.48 4.12
C LEU A 310 3.50 -16.23 4.00
N MET A 311 3.83 -15.57 5.12
CA MET A 311 4.75 -14.42 5.14
C MET A 311 6.12 -14.80 4.58
N LYS A 312 6.69 -15.94 5.03
CA LYS A 312 7.99 -16.42 4.54
C LYS A 312 7.96 -16.75 3.05
N ARG A 313 6.92 -17.44 2.57
CA ARG A 313 6.75 -17.75 1.13
C ARG A 313 6.62 -16.48 0.29
N THR A 314 5.84 -15.51 0.77
CA THR A 314 5.64 -14.21 0.11
C THR A 314 6.95 -13.44 0.02
N GLY A 315 7.72 -13.40 1.12
CA GLY A 315 9.05 -12.79 1.15
C GLY A 315 10.01 -13.43 0.15
N ASN A 316 10.06 -14.76 0.07
CA ASN A 316 10.89 -15.47 -0.90
C ASN A 316 10.48 -15.17 -2.36
N LYS A 317 9.17 -15.10 -2.64
CA LYS A 317 8.68 -14.69 -3.96
C LYS A 317 9.07 -13.25 -4.30
N ALA A 318 8.95 -12.32 -3.35
CA ALA A 318 9.37 -10.92 -3.54
C ALA A 318 10.89 -10.81 -3.81
N LEU A 319 11.72 -11.49 -3.02
CA LEU A 319 13.17 -11.53 -3.21
C LEU A 319 13.56 -12.04 -4.60
N SER A 320 12.87 -13.06 -5.12
CA SER A 320 13.11 -13.59 -6.47
C SER A 320 12.89 -12.56 -7.59
N LYS A 321 12.17 -11.46 -7.30
CA LYS A 321 11.91 -10.38 -8.26
C LYS A 321 12.96 -9.28 -8.24
N ILE A 322 13.79 -9.19 -7.20
CA ILE A 322 14.76 -8.10 -7.03
C ILE A 322 15.76 -8.05 -8.19
N SER A 323 16.27 -9.19 -8.65
CA SER A 323 17.23 -9.23 -9.76
C SER A 323 16.63 -8.69 -11.06
N HIS A 324 15.39 -9.05 -11.36
CA HIS A 324 14.66 -8.55 -12.52
C HIS A 324 14.34 -7.06 -12.39
N ALA A 325 13.82 -6.62 -11.24
CA ALA A 325 13.53 -5.22 -10.98
C ALA A 325 14.80 -4.34 -11.07
N ARG A 326 15.91 -4.80 -10.49
CA ARG A 326 17.19 -4.10 -10.57
C ARG A 326 17.69 -3.97 -12.01
N LYS A 327 17.54 -5.03 -12.82
CA LYS A 327 17.90 -4.96 -14.24
C LYS A 327 17.03 -3.92 -14.96
N ALA A 328 15.72 -3.96 -14.76
CA ALA A 328 14.79 -3.01 -15.37
C ALA A 328 15.12 -1.56 -14.99
N LEU A 329 15.50 -1.29 -13.74
CA LEU A 329 15.88 0.06 -13.29
C LEU A 329 17.08 0.64 -14.04
N TYR A 330 18.02 -0.17 -14.51
CA TYR A 330 19.15 0.32 -15.31
C TYR A 330 18.76 0.70 -16.75
N ASP A 331 17.64 0.18 -17.24
CA ASP A 331 17.13 0.46 -18.58
C ASP A 331 16.15 1.66 -18.60
N LEU A 332 15.79 2.21 -17.43
CA LEU A 332 14.85 3.32 -17.29
C LEU A 332 15.59 4.66 -17.13
N ASP A 333 15.15 5.67 -17.86
CA ASP A 333 15.49 7.06 -17.56
C ASP A 333 14.54 7.61 -16.49
N LEU A 334 14.97 7.51 -15.23
CA LEU A 334 14.20 7.99 -14.07
C LEU A 334 14.24 9.52 -13.91
N THR A 335 14.86 10.25 -14.84
CA THR A 335 14.88 11.72 -14.86
C THR A 335 13.79 12.31 -15.73
N VAL A 336 13.00 11.50 -16.43
CA VAL A 336 11.90 11.99 -17.26
C VAL A 336 10.67 12.28 -16.38
N PRO A 337 10.13 13.52 -16.39
CA PRO A 337 8.86 13.82 -15.72
C PRO A 337 7.70 13.02 -16.33
N GLY A 338 6.69 12.72 -15.51
CA GLY A 338 5.44 12.14 -16.00
C GLY A 338 4.65 13.12 -16.87
N PRO A 339 3.73 12.61 -17.71
CA PRO A 339 2.99 13.43 -18.65
C PRO A 339 1.91 14.30 -17.98
N ASP A 340 1.57 15.44 -18.58
CA ASP A 340 0.24 16.03 -18.35
C ASP A 340 -0.79 15.18 -19.10
N TRP A 341 -1.66 14.54 -18.34
CA TRP A 341 -2.67 13.62 -18.86
C TRP A 341 -3.69 14.30 -19.78
N ARG A 342 -3.80 15.64 -19.75
CA ARG A 342 -4.61 16.41 -20.70
C ARG A 342 -4.02 16.43 -22.10
N GLU A 343 -2.71 16.19 -22.21
CA GLU A 343 -1.96 16.14 -23.46
C GLU A 343 -1.71 14.70 -23.95
N ALA A 344 -2.29 13.71 -23.27
CA ALA A 344 -2.08 12.29 -23.59
C ALA A 344 -2.42 11.97 -25.05
N GLU A 345 -1.44 11.43 -25.77
CA GLU A 345 -1.57 11.05 -27.19
C GLU A 345 -2.52 9.86 -27.37
N LYS A 346 -2.60 8.98 -26.36
CA LYS A 346 -3.35 7.73 -26.41
C LYS A 346 -4.32 7.64 -25.25
N TRP A 347 -5.47 7.04 -25.55
CA TRP A 347 -6.51 6.74 -24.57
C TRP A 347 -6.88 5.28 -24.69
N ILE A 348 -6.85 4.56 -23.58
CA ILE A 348 -7.27 3.17 -23.50
C ILE A 348 -8.60 3.06 -22.77
N THR A 349 -9.36 2.02 -23.10
CA THR A 349 -10.59 1.68 -22.37
C THR A 349 -10.30 0.48 -21.48
N GLN A 350 -10.35 0.68 -20.17
CA GLN A 350 -10.26 -0.38 -19.18
C GLN A 350 -11.65 -0.57 -18.57
N GLY A 351 -12.30 -1.70 -18.89
CA GLY A 351 -13.72 -1.90 -18.56
C GLY A 351 -14.58 -0.81 -19.20
N GLU A 352 -15.21 0.02 -18.39
CA GLU A 352 -16.04 1.16 -18.84
C GLU A 352 -15.31 2.50 -18.74
N TYR A 353 -14.06 2.52 -18.27
CA TYR A 353 -13.32 3.75 -18.00
C TYR A 353 -12.34 4.06 -19.10
N ARG A 354 -12.33 5.33 -19.53
CA ARG A 354 -11.40 5.85 -20.52
C ARG A 354 -10.21 6.49 -19.80
N ASN A 355 -9.03 5.93 -19.97
CA ASN A 355 -7.82 6.34 -19.26
C ASN A 355 -6.83 6.95 -20.25
N PRO A 356 -6.25 8.14 -19.96
CA PRO A 356 -5.12 8.66 -20.72
C PRO A 356 -3.88 7.79 -20.48
N GLN A 357 -2.97 7.69 -21.45
CA GLN A 357 -1.74 6.89 -21.38
C GLN A 357 -0.54 7.67 -21.87
#